data_AF-A0A962E037-F1
#
_entry.id   AF-A0A962E037-F1
#
_cell.length_a   1.000
_cell.length_b   1.000
_cell.length_c   1.000
_cell.angle_alpha   90.00
_cell.angle_beta   90.00
_cell.angle_gamma   90.00
#
_symmetry.space_group_name_H-M   'P 1'
#
loop_
_entity.id
_entity.type
_entity.pdbx_description
1 polymer ?
#
loop_
_entity_poly.entity_id
_entity_poly.type
_entity_poly.pdbx_seq_one_letter_code
_entity_poly.pdbx_strand_id
1 'polypeptide(L)'
;MLDSSRVIGNNLGRYLRNTDVQWDLINEDDLPQMDFSPGERERYLVQKGDLLVCEGGEIGRSAIWTRDYSCYYQKALHRLRPHRSSRDSPRFMFYSLALAVKQSRFIAGAGAATIAHLPAESLRRYRFAFPPFVEQIQIAKFLDYETARIDALIEKQQQLIALLKEKRQAVISHAVTKGLNPNAPMRDSGVEWLGDVPAHWRCGKMKYFASLRSGHTPSRSKPEYWEDCFIPWFSLADVWQLRDGKQTFLGETKESISELGLANSAAELLPAGTVVLSRTASVGFSGIMPVPMATTQDFVNWVPGDALSSTYLLFVFRAMAPEFERLKMGSTHKTIYMPDAMRFSCPLPPSDEQSEIVDFLTRKVQELEDATNRARDLVDLLQERRTALISAAVTGKIDVRSWQPPASGSAAA
;
A
#
# COMPACT_ATOMS: atom_id res chain seq x y z
N MET A 1 24.76 11.14 1.33
CA MET A 1 24.46 12.56 1.61
C MET A 1 25.68 13.35 1.16
N LEU A 2 25.56 14.14 0.10
CA LEU A 2 26.59 15.13 -0.22
C LEU A 2 26.44 16.25 0.81
N ASP A 3 27.54 16.51 1.50
CA ASP A 3 27.67 17.43 2.62
C ASP A 3 27.19 18.82 2.21
N SER A 4 26.23 19.38 2.95
CA SER A 4 25.68 20.72 2.77
C SER A 4 26.65 21.84 3.20
N SER A 5 27.93 21.49 3.38
CA SER A 5 29.01 22.40 3.76
C SER A 5 29.46 23.22 2.54
N ARG A 6 28.83 24.39 2.40
CA ARG A 6 29.19 25.53 1.52
C ARG A 6 29.40 25.17 0.05
N VAL A 7 28.35 25.35 -0.75
CA VAL A 7 28.48 25.51 -2.21
C VAL A 7 29.23 26.83 -2.47
N ILE A 8 30.55 26.78 -2.60
CA ILE A 8 31.41 27.93 -2.92
C ILE A 8 31.67 27.89 -4.43
N GLY A 9 31.28 28.95 -5.15
CA GLY A 9 31.48 29.03 -6.59
C GLY A 9 30.93 30.31 -7.18
N ASN A 10 31.53 30.79 -8.27
CA ASN A 10 31.11 32.01 -8.96
C ASN A 10 30.01 31.74 -10.00
N ASN A 11 29.67 30.46 -10.23
CA ASN A 11 28.87 30.00 -11.35
C ASN A 11 27.81 28.96 -10.93
N LEU A 12 27.09 29.25 -9.85
CA LEU A 12 26.04 28.37 -9.32
C LEU A 12 24.91 28.10 -10.32
N GLY A 13 24.47 26.84 -10.39
CA GLY A 13 23.34 26.39 -11.19
C GLY A 13 22.51 25.34 -10.44
N ARG A 14 21.18 25.41 -10.59
CA ARG A 14 20.28 24.35 -10.10
C ARG A 14 20.41 23.13 -10.99
N TYR A 15 20.39 21.93 -10.40
CA TYR A 15 20.53 20.70 -11.17
C TYR A 15 19.55 19.61 -10.76
N LEU A 16 19.23 18.75 -11.71
CA LEU A 16 18.38 17.58 -11.54
C LEU A 16 19.21 16.37 -11.13
N ARG A 17 18.74 15.68 -10.09
CA ARG A 17 19.17 14.35 -9.65
C ARG A 17 18.28 13.29 -10.26
N ASN A 18 18.72 12.04 -10.18
CA ASN A 18 17.93 10.88 -10.59
C ASN A 18 16.54 10.80 -9.89
N THR A 19 16.45 11.23 -8.62
CA THR A 19 15.20 11.26 -7.85
C THR A 19 14.21 12.30 -8.35
N ASP A 20 14.70 13.35 -9.02
CA ASP A 20 13.88 14.47 -9.47
C ASP A 20 13.17 14.14 -10.78
N VAL A 21 13.60 13.10 -11.51
CA VAL A 21 12.97 12.62 -12.75
C VAL A 21 12.09 11.41 -12.45
N GLN A 22 10.79 11.56 -12.62
CA GLN A 22 9.76 10.52 -12.52
C GLN A 22 9.22 10.16 -13.91
N TRP A 23 8.36 9.14 -14.02
CA TRP A 23 7.72 8.83 -15.30
C TRP A 23 6.84 10.00 -15.74
N ASP A 24 7.27 10.65 -16.82
CA ASP A 24 6.59 11.79 -17.42
C ASP A 24 6.41 13.04 -16.55
N LEU A 25 7.15 13.12 -15.44
CA LEU A 25 7.08 14.22 -14.49
C LEU A 25 8.48 14.56 -13.99
N ILE A 26 8.79 15.84 -13.89
CA ILE A 26 10.03 16.32 -13.27
C ILE A 26 9.64 17.08 -12.01
N ASN A 27 10.14 16.64 -10.86
CA ASN A 27 10.02 17.33 -9.59
C ASN A 27 11.06 18.45 -9.53
N GLU A 28 10.60 19.67 -9.31
CA GLU A 28 11.43 20.87 -9.20
C GLU A 28 11.53 21.38 -7.75
N ASP A 29 10.91 20.67 -6.81
CA ASP A 29 10.94 21.02 -5.40
C ASP A 29 12.33 20.75 -4.84
N ASP A 30 12.90 21.77 -4.19
CA ASP A 30 14.20 21.69 -3.51
C ASP A 30 15.34 21.18 -4.41
N LEU A 31 15.43 21.75 -5.62
CA LEU A 31 16.57 21.45 -6.51
C LEU A 31 17.88 21.97 -5.90
N PRO A 32 18.88 21.10 -5.71
CA PRO A 32 20.18 21.49 -5.21
C PRO A 32 20.91 22.41 -6.20
N GLN A 33 21.87 23.17 -5.67
CA GLN A 33 22.78 23.98 -6.47
C GLN A 33 24.20 23.44 -6.39
N MET A 34 24.95 23.59 -7.48
CA MET A 34 26.40 23.37 -7.50
C MET A 34 27.07 24.36 -8.43
N ASP A 35 28.38 24.55 -8.24
CA ASP A 35 29.19 25.33 -9.18
C ASP A 35 29.45 24.52 -10.45
N PHE A 36 29.25 25.14 -11.61
CA PHE A 36 29.55 24.55 -12.91
C PHE A 36 30.60 25.40 -13.61
N SER A 37 31.74 24.79 -13.96
CA SER A 37 32.72 25.44 -14.82
C SER A 37 32.11 25.78 -16.19
N PRO A 38 32.68 26.73 -16.96
CA PRO A 38 32.12 27.12 -18.27
C PRO A 38 31.88 25.93 -19.22
N GLY A 39 32.80 24.95 -19.27
CA GLY A 39 32.62 23.75 -20.10
C GLY A 39 31.57 22.77 -19.55
N GLU A 40 31.42 22.69 -18.24
CA GLU A 40 30.36 21.87 -17.62
C GLU A 40 28.98 22.49 -17.83
N ARG A 41 28.88 23.82 -17.82
CA ARG A 41 27.63 24.52 -18.14
C ARG A 41 27.13 24.13 -19.52
N GLU A 42 27.99 24.15 -20.54
CA GLU A 42 27.59 23.75 -21.89
C GLU A 42 27.18 22.27 -21.95
N ARG A 43 27.97 21.40 -21.31
CA ARG A 43 27.74 19.95 -21.33
C ARG A 43 26.45 19.53 -20.62
N TYR A 44 26.20 20.05 -19.43
CA TYR A 44 25.10 19.62 -18.55
C TYR A 44 23.85 20.49 -18.65
N LEU A 45 23.81 21.49 -19.53
CA LEU A 45 22.63 22.32 -19.73
C LEU A 45 21.43 21.50 -20.22
N VAL A 46 20.32 21.61 -19.50
CA VAL A 46 19.00 21.12 -19.90
C VAL A 46 18.22 22.28 -20.51
N GLN A 47 17.60 22.01 -21.65
CA GLN A 47 16.80 22.95 -22.43
C GLN A 47 15.40 22.39 -22.65
N LYS A 48 14.45 23.28 -22.95
CA LYS A 48 13.08 22.89 -23.29
C LYS A 48 13.06 21.87 -24.44
N GLY A 49 12.37 20.76 -24.23
CA GLY A 49 12.28 19.65 -25.17
C GLY A 49 13.32 18.56 -24.99
N ASP A 50 14.29 18.72 -24.09
CA ASP A 50 15.20 17.63 -23.73
C ASP A 50 14.46 16.52 -23.00
N LEU A 51 14.72 15.27 -23.39
CA LEU A 51 14.25 14.07 -22.71
C LEU A 51 15.33 13.59 -21.75
N LEU A 52 15.04 13.66 -20.45
CA LEU A 52 15.94 13.16 -19.41
C LEU A 52 15.61 11.70 -19.09
N VAL A 53 16.63 10.85 -18.99
CA VAL A 53 16.48 9.40 -18.79
C VAL A 53 17.37 8.93 -17.65
N CYS A 54 16.79 8.25 -16.67
CA CYS A 54 17.47 7.70 -15.51
C CYS A 54 18.41 6.55 -15.91
N GLU A 55 19.68 6.66 -15.51
CA GLU A 55 20.68 5.62 -15.73
C GLU A 55 20.55 4.46 -14.73
N GLY A 56 20.13 4.72 -13.49
CA GLY A 56 20.05 3.71 -12.43
C GLY A 56 18.85 3.93 -11.51
N GLY A 57 18.69 3.08 -10.49
CA GLY A 57 17.46 3.03 -9.69
C GLY A 57 16.35 2.33 -10.48
N GLU A 58 15.54 3.10 -11.19
CA GLU A 58 14.58 2.57 -12.17
C GLU A 58 15.07 2.91 -13.59
N ILE A 59 15.80 1.97 -14.19
CA ILE A 59 16.45 2.16 -15.49
C ILE A 59 15.44 2.59 -16.55
N GLY A 60 15.75 3.67 -17.27
CA GLY A 60 14.96 4.13 -18.41
C GLY A 60 13.75 4.99 -18.03
N ARG A 61 13.47 5.19 -16.73
CA ARG A 61 12.51 6.19 -16.26
C ARG A 61 12.87 7.54 -16.85
N SER A 62 11.89 8.25 -17.40
CA SER A 62 12.18 9.44 -18.19
C SER A 62 11.05 10.46 -18.17
N ALA A 63 11.43 11.71 -18.41
CA ALA A 63 10.51 12.82 -18.55
C ALA A 63 11.11 13.93 -19.43
N ILE A 64 10.24 14.73 -20.04
CA ILE A 64 10.64 15.83 -20.91
C ILE A 64 10.73 17.10 -20.09
N TRP A 65 11.84 17.84 -20.23
CA TRP A 65 11.96 19.18 -19.67
C TRP A 65 11.09 20.16 -20.48
N THR A 66 10.05 20.70 -19.86
CA THR A 66 9.07 21.58 -20.54
C THR A 66 9.24 23.06 -20.19
N ARG A 67 10.18 23.40 -19.30
CA ARG A 67 10.36 24.76 -18.80
C ARG A 67 11.21 25.61 -19.75
N ASP A 68 10.90 26.90 -19.80
CA ASP A 68 11.64 27.88 -20.61
C ASP A 68 12.94 28.36 -19.95
N TYR A 69 13.12 28.10 -18.66
CA TYR A 69 14.36 28.41 -17.96
C TYR A 69 15.36 27.26 -18.00
N SER A 70 16.64 27.61 -17.93
CA SER A 70 17.76 26.66 -17.94
C SER A 70 17.93 25.95 -16.61
N CYS A 71 18.14 24.64 -16.66
CA CYS A 71 18.54 23.81 -15.53
C CYS A 71 19.77 22.98 -15.93
N TYR A 72 20.41 22.31 -14.98
CA TYR A 72 21.49 21.36 -15.26
C TYR A 72 21.09 19.95 -14.85
N TYR A 73 21.89 18.94 -15.18
CA TYR A 73 21.68 17.56 -14.71
C TYR A 73 22.99 16.94 -14.23
N GLN A 74 22.89 15.99 -13.30
CA GLN A 74 24.05 15.23 -12.80
C GLN A 74 24.22 13.89 -13.50
N LYS A 75 25.38 13.25 -13.27
CA LYS A 75 25.89 12.07 -14.00
C LYS A 75 24.95 10.85 -14.05
N ALA A 76 23.94 10.75 -13.17
CA ALA A 76 22.99 9.64 -13.16
C ALA A 76 21.80 9.80 -14.13
N LEU A 77 21.81 10.84 -14.96
CA LEU A 77 20.81 11.11 -15.99
C LEU A 77 21.48 11.18 -17.37
N HIS A 78 20.82 10.63 -18.37
CA HIS A 78 21.10 10.90 -19.78
C HIS A 78 20.21 12.04 -20.27
N ARG A 79 20.77 12.91 -21.12
CA ARG A 79 20.02 13.93 -21.86
C ARG A 79 19.93 13.53 -23.32
N LEU A 80 18.72 13.18 -23.77
CA LEU A 80 18.42 12.92 -25.16
C LEU A 80 17.84 14.20 -25.76
N ARG A 81 18.58 14.78 -26.73
CA ARG A 81 18.15 15.96 -27.47
C ARG A 81 17.95 15.60 -28.93
N PRO A 82 16.84 16.04 -29.57
CA PRO A 82 16.65 15.93 -31.02
C PRO A 82 17.87 16.41 -31.79
N HIS A 83 18.32 15.65 -32.79
CA HIS A 83 19.29 16.16 -33.75
C HIS A 83 18.64 17.18 -34.68
N ARG A 84 17.37 16.95 -35.04
CA ARG A 84 16.55 17.86 -35.84
C ARG A 84 15.12 17.87 -35.32
N SER A 85 14.68 19.00 -34.77
CA SER A 85 13.31 19.15 -34.24
C SER A 85 12.21 19.00 -35.31
N SER A 86 12.56 19.07 -36.59
CA SER A 86 11.66 18.80 -37.72
C SER A 86 11.55 17.31 -38.10
N ARG A 87 12.32 16.43 -37.44
CA ARG A 87 12.36 14.99 -37.74
C ARG A 87 12.21 14.10 -36.50
N ASP A 88 12.61 14.59 -35.33
CA ASP A 88 12.69 13.78 -34.13
C ASP A 88 11.71 14.33 -33.09
N SER A 89 10.76 13.49 -32.63
CA SER A 89 9.85 13.82 -31.54
C SER A 89 10.37 13.26 -30.21
N PRO A 90 10.75 14.12 -29.23
CA PRO A 90 11.08 13.67 -27.87
C PRO A 90 9.94 12.87 -27.23
N ARG A 91 8.69 13.23 -27.54
CA ARG A 91 7.50 12.59 -26.99
C ARG A 91 7.31 11.17 -27.49
N PHE A 92 7.53 10.96 -28.79
CA PHE A 92 7.52 9.60 -29.35
C PHE A 92 8.69 8.76 -28.82
N MET A 93 9.88 9.36 -28.64
CA MET A 93 11.03 8.69 -28.03
C MET A 93 10.73 8.30 -26.57
N PHE A 94 10.07 9.15 -25.80
CA PHE A 94 9.59 8.82 -24.45
C PHE A 94 8.74 7.54 -24.43
N TYR A 95 7.73 7.44 -25.29
CA TYR A 95 6.89 6.23 -25.38
C TYR A 95 7.67 4.99 -25.84
N SER A 96 8.65 5.17 -26.74
CA SER A 96 9.55 4.09 -27.18
C SER A 96 10.43 3.57 -26.05
N LEU A 97 10.97 4.46 -25.21
CA LEU A 97 11.73 4.10 -24.01
C LEU A 97 10.84 3.43 -22.96
N ALA A 98 9.65 3.99 -22.69
CA ALA A 98 8.70 3.42 -21.75
C ALA A 98 8.32 1.97 -22.14
N LEU A 99 8.08 1.73 -23.43
CA LEU A 99 7.85 0.38 -23.96
C LEU A 99 9.06 -0.53 -23.77
N ALA A 100 10.27 -0.03 -24.04
CA ALA A 100 11.51 -0.80 -23.87
C ALA A 100 11.75 -1.19 -22.40
N VAL A 101 11.49 -0.29 -21.44
CA VAL A 101 11.55 -0.61 -20.00
C VAL A 101 10.52 -1.67 -19.66
N LYS A 102 9.25 -1.50 -20.07
CA LYS A 102 8.17 -2.45 -19.76
C LYS A 102 8.40 -3.84 -20.34
N GLN A 103 9.11 -3.95 -21.47
CA GLN A 103 9.51 -5.22 -22.06
C GLN A 103 10.85 -5.76 -21.53
N SER A 104 11.40 -5.16 -20.47
CA SER A 104 12.71 -5.53 -19.89
C SER A 104 13.83 -5.60 -20.92
N ARG A 105 13.80 -4.71 -21.92
CA ARG A 105 14.79 -4.72 -23.02
C ARG A 105 16.15 -4.18 -22.61
N PHE A 106 16.19 -3.29 -21.62
CA PHE A 106 17.45 -2.78 -21.10
C PHE A 106 18.15 -3.85 -20.28
N ILE A 107 19.19 -4.44 -20.86
CA ILE A 107 20.10 -5.33 -20.15
C ILE A 107 20.95 -4.46 -19.23
N ALA A 108 20.68 -4.53 -17.93
CA ALA A 108 21.58 -4.02 -16.92
C ALA A 108 22.82 -4.93 -16.88
N GLY A 109 23.97 -4.40 -17.25
CA GLY A 109 25.23 -5.13 -17.11
C GLY A 109 25.66 -5.16 -15.65
N ALA A 110 25.39 -6.27 -14.94
CA ALA A 110 26.24 -6.89 -13.90
C ALA A 110 25.42 -7.91 -13.08
N GLY A 111 26.08 -8.96 -12.59
CA GLY A 111 25.47 -10.01 -11.75
C GLY A 111 24.83 -9.48 -10.46
N ALA A 112 24.18 -10.37 -9.71
CA ALA A 112 23.28 -10.12 -8.58
C ALA A 112 23.80 -9.24 -7.40
N ALA A 113 25.01 -8.69 -7.47
CA ALA A 113 25.65 -7.88 -6.43
C ALA A 113 25.98 -6.42 -6.84
N THR A 114 25.69 -5.98 -8.07
CA THR A 114 26.01 -4.61 -8.53
C THR A 114 24.74 -3.84 -8.90
N ILE A 115 24.67 -2.56 -8.54
CA ILE A 115 23.54 -1.68 -8.88
C ILE A 115 23.33 -1.71 -10.39
N ALA A 116 22.11 -2.01 -10.81
CA ALA A 116 21.73 -2.01 -12.22
C ALA A 116 21.87 -0.59 -12.79
N HIS A 117 22.74 -0.44 -13.80
CA HIS A 117 22.98 0.82 -14.50
C HIS A 117 22.85 0.64 -16.02
N LEU A 118 22.41 1.69 -16.71
CA LEU A 118 22.31 1.78 -18.17
C LEU A 118 23.30 2.86 -18.68
N PRO A 119 24.58 2.53 -18.86
CA PRO A 119 25.57 3.48 -19.34
C PRO A 119 25.19 4.07 -20.70
N ALA A 120 25.61 5.31 -20.96
CA ALA A 120 25.33 5.99 -22.23
C ALA A 120 25.79 5.19 -23.45
N GLU A 121 26.94 4.51 -23.36
CA GLU A 121 27.45 3.65 -24.43
C GLU A 121 26.55 2.46 -24.73
N SER A 122 25.90 1.90 -23.71
CA SER A 122 24.92 0.82 -23.84
C SER A 122 23.61 1.36 -24.43
N LEU A 123 23.10 2.48 -23.91
CA LEU A 123 21.87 3.11 -24.41
C LEU A 123 21.95 3.43 -25.92
N ARG A 124 23.10 3.92 -26.40
CA ARG A 124 23.34 4.24 -27.82
C ARG A 124 23.25 3.04 -28.76
N ARG A 125 23.39 1.80 -28.26
CA ARG A 125 23.33 0.57 -29.08
C ARG A 125 21.91 0.09 -29.32
N TYR A 126 20.95 0.51 -28.50
CA TYR A 126 19.55 0.13 -28.69
C TYR A 126 18.97 0.72 -29.96
N ARG A 127 18.07 -0.03 -30.58
CA ARG A 127 17.33 0.37 -31.77
C ARG A 127 15.87 0.52 -31.39
N PHE A 128 15.27 1.62 -31.82
CA PHE A 128 13.87 1.94 -31.58
C PHE A 128 13.14 2.03 -32.93
N ALA A 129 11.82 1.80 -32.90
CA ALA A 129 10.98 2.15 -34.04
C ALA A 129 11.15 3.65 -34.33
N PHE A 130 11.18 4.02 -35.60
CA PHE A 130 11.41 5.40 -36.01
C PHE A 130 10.59 5.75 -37.26
N PRO A 131 9.26 5.93 -37.11
CA PRO A 131 8.39 6.25 -38.23
C PRO A 131 8.62 7.71 -38.70
N PRO A 132 8.05 8.13 -39.84
CA PRO A 132 8.11 9.51 -40.31
C PRO A 132 7.64 10.51 -39.23
N PHE A 133 8.19 11.73 -39.26
CA PHE A 133 7.94 12.74 -38.21
C PHE A 133 6.45 13.01 -37.96
N VAL A 134 5.66 13.11 -39.03
CA VAL A 134 4.20 13.32 -38.93
C VAL A 134 3.54 12.17 -38.16
N GLU A 135 3.94 10.93 -38.41
CA GLU A 135 3.43 9.75 -37.71
C GLU A 135 3.89 9.72 -36.25
N GLN A 136 5.14 10.10 -35.95
CA GLN A 136 5.63 10.20 -34.56
C GLN A 136 4.77 11.17 -33.73
N ILE A 137 4.49 12.36 -34.28
CA ILE A 137 3.66 13.36 -33.63
C ILE A 137 2.24 12.84 -33.44
N GLN A 138 1.69 12.17 -34.45
CA GLN A 138 0.34 11.64 -34.40
C GLN A 138 0.18 10.50 -33.38
N ILE A 139 1.13 9.57 -33.34
CA ILE A 139 1.20 8.50 -32.33
C ILE A 139 1.33 9.10 -30.93
N ALA A 140 2.22 10.07 -30.74
CA ALA A 140 2.41 10.74 -29.46
C ALA A 140 1.13 11.43 -28.98
N LYS A 141 0.45 12.19 -29.83
CA LYS A 141 -0.83 12.86 -29.49
C LYS A 141 -1.93 11.87 -29.12
N PHE A 142 -2.05 10.78 -29.87
CA PHE A 142 -3.00 9.71 -29.58
C PHE A 142 -2.72 9.07 -28.21
N LEU A 143 -1.45 8.72 -27.96
CA LEU A 143 -1.06 8.11 -26.70
C LEU A 143 -1.21 9.07 -25.53
N ASP A 144 -0.87 10.35 -25.67
CA ASP A 144 -1.08 11.36 -24.63
C ASP A 144 -2.55 11.41 -24.22
N TYR A 145 -3.44 11.47 -25.20
CA TYR A 145 -4.88 11.51 -24.96
C TYR A 145 -5.42 10.23 -24.29
N GLU A 146 -5.15 9.07 -24.86
CA GLU A 146 -5.71 7.81 -24.35
C GLU A 146 -5.09 7.38 -23.02
N THR A 147 -3.78 7.59 -22.83
CA THR A 147 -3.12 7.27 -21.56
C THR A 147 -3.58 8.21 -20.45
N ALA A 148 -3.75 9.51 -20.71
CA ALA A 148 -4.32 10.43 -19.73
C ALA A 148 -5.75 10.05 -19.31
N ARG A 149 -6.59 9.58 -20.25
CA ARG A 149 -7.94 9.07 -19.94
C ARG A 149 -7.89 7.83 -19.06
N ILE A 150 -7.01 6.88 -19.39
CA ILE A 150 -6.83 5.66 -18.60
C ILE A 150 -6.32 5.99 -17.19
N ASP A 151 -5.33 6.88 -17.10
CA ASP A 151 -4.73 7.29 -15.83
C ASP A 151 -5.77 8.01 -14.95
N ALA A 152 -6.63 8.86 -15.52
CA ALA A 152 -7.76 9.47 -14.80
C ALA A 152 -8.81 8.45 -14.32
N LEU A 153 -9.05 7.37 -15.07
CA LEU A 153 -9.93 6.29 -14.62
C LEU A 153 -9.28 5.48 -13.48
N ILE A 154 -7.98 5.19 -13.57
CA ILE A 154 -7.23 4.52 -12.50
C ILE A 154 -7.29 5.36 -11.22
N GLU A 155 -7.07 6.67 -11.31
CA GLU A 155 -7.15 7.57 -10.16
C GLU A 155 -8.54 7.53 -9.50
N LYS A 156 -9.61 7.62 -10.29
CA LYS A 156 -10.99 7.50 -9.77
C LYS A 156 -11.25 6.16 -9.08
N GLN A 157 -10.74 5.05 -9.63
CA GLN A 157 -10.87 3.74 -8.99
C GLN A 157 -10.07 3.65 -7.69
N GLN A 158 -8.87 4.22 -7.63
CA GLN A 158 -8.07 4.28 -6.40
C GLN A 158 -8.75 5.11 -5.31
N GLN A 159 -9.37 6.24 -5.68
CA GLN A 159 -10.20 7.04 -4.77
C GLN A 159 -11.41 6.25 -4.26
N LEU A 160 -12.11 5.52 -5.15
CA LEU A 160 -13.22 4.64 -4.76
C LEU A 160 -12.77 3.57 -3.76
N ILE A 161 -11.63 2.91 -3.99
CA ILE A 161 -11.06 1.92 -3.06
C ILE A 161 -10.79 2.55 -1.68
N ALA A 162 -10.27 3.77 -1.63
CA ALA A 162 -10.04 4.48 -0.37
C ALA A 162 -11.36 4.76 0.36
N LEU A 163 -12.37 5.28 -0.34
CA LEU A 163 -13.70 5.55 0.21
C LEU A 163 -14.41 4.27 0.69
N LEU A 164 -14.28 3.15 -0.02
CA LEU A 164 -14.84 1.86 0.39
C LEU A 164 -14.21 1.36 1.70
N LYS A 165 -12.89 1.55 1.88
CA LYS A 165 -12.20 1.20 3.13
C LYS A 165 -12.67 2.07 4.30
N GLU A 166 -12.83 3.37 4.08
CA GLU A 166 -13.36 4.30 5.09
C GLU A 166 -14.79 3.91 5.47
N LYS A 167 -15.65 3.68 4.46
CA LYS A 167 -17.03 3.22 4.67
C LYS A 167 -17.10 1.91 5.45
N ARG A 168 -16.20 0.96 5.18
CA ARG A 168 -16.12 -0.30 5.94
C ARG A 168 -15.87 -0.04 7.42
N GLN A 169 -14.89 0.81 7.75
CA GLN A 169 -14.59 1.15 9.13
C GLN A 169 -15.76 1.88 9.80
N ALA A 170 -16.38 2.82 9.10
CA ALA A 170 -17.52 3.58 9.60
C ALA A 170 -18.74 2.68 9.89
N VAL A 171 -19.05 1.72 9.00
CA VAL A 171 -20.16 0.77 9.18
C VAL A 171 -19.92 -0.13 10.39
N ILE A 172 -18.70 -0.67 10.54
CA ILE A 172 -18.33 -1.50 11.71
C ILE A 172 -18.43 -0.68 13.00
N SER A 173 -17.82 0.50 13.03
CA SER A 173 -17.85 1.38 14.19
C SER A 173 -19.27 1.79 14.56
N HIS A 174 -20.10 2.18 13.60
CA HIS A 174 -21.48 2.58 13.84
C HIS A 174 -22.31 1.42 14.42
N ALA A 175 -22.28 0.24 13.79
CA ALA A 175 -23.07 -0.89 14.30
C ALA A 175 -22.62 -1.35 15.69
N VAL A 176 -21.31 -1.31 15.98
CA VAL A 176 -20.74 -1.70 17.28
C VAL A 176 -20.99 -0.65 18.37
N THR A 177 -21.13 0.63 18.04
CA THR A 177 -21.29 1.71 19.03
C THR A 177 -22.73 2.19 19.18
N LYS A 178 -23.51 2.18 18.09
CA LYS A 178 -24.87 2.71 18.01
C LYS A 178 -25.94 1.63 17.79
N GLY A 179 -25.55 0.41 17.48
CA GLY A 179 -26.48 -0.67 17.11
C GLY A 179 -27.07 -0.47 15.72
N LEU A 180 -28.14 -1.21 15.43
CA LEU A 180 -28.83 -1.18 14.13
C LEU A 180 -30.11 -0.32 14.14
N ASN A 181 -30.64 0.01 15.31
CA ASN A 181 -31.84 0.82 15.47
C ASN A 181 -31.48 2.31 15.60
N PRO A 182 -31.74 3.14 14.57
CA PRO A 182 -31.38 4.56 14.61
C PRO A 182 -32.21 5.38 15.61
N ASN A 183 -33.32 4.83 16.11
CA ASN A 183 -34.22 5.50 17.05
C ASN A 183 -34.00 5.06 18.50
N ALA A 184 -32.97 4.23 18.78
CA ALA A 184 -32.66 3.81 20.13
C ALA A 184 -32.29 5.02 21.00
N PRO A 185 -32.84 5.19 22.21
CA PRO A 185 -32.37 6.20 23.14
C PRO A 185 -30.88 6.01 23.42
N MET A 186 -30.12 7.09 23.44
CA MET A 186 -28.66 7.05 23.61
C MET A 186 -28.27 7.51 25.02
N ARG A 187 -27.14 7.00 25.52
CA ARG A 187 -26.49 7.48 26.74
C ARG A 187 -24.98 7.54 26.57
N ASP A 188 -24.33 8.46 27.27
CA ASP A 188 -22.87 8.49 27.33
C ASP A 188 -22.35 7.18 27.96
N SER A 189 -21.43 6.51 27.26
CA SER A 189 -20.80 5.28 27.73
C SER A 189 -19.70 5.52 28.78
N GLY A 190 -19.18 6.75 28.88
CA GLY A 190 -18.02 7.10 29.70
C GLY A 190 -16.68 6.60 29.14
N VAL A 191 -16.67 6.12 27.89
CA VAL A 191 -15.49 5.59 27.19
C VAL A 191 -15.27 6.39 25.91
N GLU A 192 -14.14 7.08 25.81
CA GLU A 192 -13.83 8.04 24.74
C GLU A 192 -14.06 7.47 23.32
N TRP A 193 -13.52 6.29 23.02
CA TRP A 193 -13.63 5.69 21.68
C TRP A 193 -15.05 5.19 21.34
N LEU A 194 -15.88 4.92 22.35
CA LEU A 194 -17.28 4.49 22.17
C LEU A 194 -18.22 5.68 21.98
N GLY A 195 -17.98 6.78 22.71
CA GLY A 195 -18.92 7.90 22.80
C GLY A 195 -20.27 7.45 23.35
N ASP A 196 -21.38 7.96 22.79
CA ASP A 196 -22.71 7.51 23.21
C ASP A 196 -23.05 6.10 22.69
N VAL A 197 -23.72 5.30 23.51
CA VAL A 197 -24.22 3.96 23.16
C VAL A 197 -25.73 3.86 23.46
N PRO A 198 -26.46 2.90 22.85
CA PRO A 198 -27.86 2.68 23.21
C PRO A 198 -28.05 2.49 24.72
N ALA A 199 -29.08 3.14 25.25
CA ALA A 199 -29.25 3.31 26.69
C ALA A 199 -29.43 1.97 27.43
N HIS A 200 -30.04 0.98 26.76
CA HIS A 200 -30.26 -0.36 27.29
C HIS A 200 -29.01 -1.24 27.25
N TRP A 201 -27.97 -0.87 26.50
CA TRP A 201 -26.73 -1.65 26.45
C TRP A 201 -25.97 -1.52 27.77
N ARG A 202 -25.33 -2.61 28.18
CA ARG A 202 -24.31 -2.55 29.23
C ARG A 202 -23.02 -2.05 28.60
N CYS A 203 -22.22 -1.31 29.35
CA CYS A 203 -20.87 -0.92 28.94
C CYS A 203 -19.95 -1.11 30.14
N GLY A 204 -18.77 -1.67 29.93
CA GLY A 204 -17.82 -1.89 31.01
C GLY A 204 -16.49 -2.45 30.54
N LYS A 205 -15.57 -2.63 31.50
CA LYS A 205 -14.25 -3.21 31.20
C LYS A 205 -14.42 -4.63 30.66
N MET A 206 -13.76 -4.92 29.54
CA MET A 206 -13.85 -6.18 28.82
C MET A 206 -13.50 -7.39 29.69
N LYS A 207 -12.60 -7.21 30.66
CA LYS A 207 -12.23 -8.25 31.65
C LYS A 207 -13.38 -8.77 32.53
N TYR A 208 -14.53 -8.09 32.55
CA TYR A 208 -15.73 -8.55 33.25
C TYR A 208 -16.62 -9.45 32.36
N PHE A 209 -16.36 -9.50 31.05
CA PHE A 209 -17.14 -10.25 30.07
C PHE A 209 -16.30 -11.30 29.33
N ALA A 210 -14.97 -11.19 29.39
CA ALA A 210 -14.03 -12.12 28.80
C ALA A 210 -12.78 -12.22 29.68
N SER A 211 -12.14 -13.39 29.70
CA SER A 211 -10.89 -13.62 30.42
C SER A 211 -9.70 -13.27 29.53
N LEU A 212 -8.89 -12.31 29.98
CA LEU A 212 -7.64 -11.93 29.31
C LEU A 212 -6.54 -12.95 29.64
N ARG A 213 -5.91 -13.52 28.59
CA ARG A 213 -4.80 -14.47 28.66
C ARG A 213 -3.63 -13.96 27.82
N SER A 214 -2.41 -14.29 28.23
CA SER A 214 -1.19 -14.00 27.47
C SER A 214 -0.75 -15.21 26.66
N GLY A 215 -0.12 -14.99 25.52
CA GLY A 215 0.68 -16.05 24.89
C GLY A 215 2.10 -16.12 25.44
N HIS A 216 2.83 -17.17 25.05
CA HIS A 216 4.22 -17.40 25.44
C HIS A 216 4.95 -18.25 24.41
N THR A 217 6.27 -18.11 24.36
CA THR A 217 7.15 -18.94 23.52
C THR A 217 7.88 -19.96 24.38
N PRO A 218 7.60 -21.26 24.26
CA PRO A 218 8.43 -22.30 24.88
C PRO A 218 9.90 -22.13 24.48
N SER A 219 10.84 -22.58 25.33
CA SER A 219 12.26 -22.38 25.03
C SER A 219 12.64 -22.99 23.68
N ARG A 220 13.26 -22.20 22.80
CA ARG A 220 13.81 -22.67 21.51
C ARG A 220 15.09 -23.48 21.67
N SER A 221 15.70 -23.46 22.87
CA SER A 221 16.91 -24.24 23.17
C SER A 221 16.64 -25.71 23.47
N LYS A 222 15.36 -26.13 23.53
CA LYS A 222 14.92 -27.48 23.85
C LYS A 222 14.18 -28.06 22.64
N PRO A 223 14.87 -28.78 21.74
CA PRO A 223 14.29 -29.31 20.50
C PRO A 223 13.03 -30.16 20.74
N GLU A 224 12.97 -30.88 21.86
CA GLU A 224 11.86 -31.74 22.26
C GLU A 224 10.52 -30.98 22.46
N TYR A 225 10.55 -29.64 22.53
CA TYR A 225 9.35 -28.81 22.58
C TYR A 225 8.74 -28.54 21.19
N TRP A 226 9.47 -28.89 20.13
CA TRP A 226 9.21 -28.54 18.73
C TRP A 226 9.28 -29.75 17.77
N GLU A 227 9.50 -30.95 18.31
CA GLU A 227 9.50 -32.23 17.58
C GLU A 227 8.16 -32.95 17.79
N ASP A 228 7.65 -33.64 16.76
CA ASP A 228 6.38 -34.40 16.77
C ASP A 228 5.21 -33.64 17.43
N CYS A 229 5.02 -32.39 17.02
CA CYS A 229 4.08 -31.45 17.63
C CYS A 229 2.72 -31.45 16.94
N PHE A 230 1.65 -31.33 17.73
CA PHE A 230 0.26 -31.32 17.24
C PHE A 230 -0.59 -30.17 17.78
N ILE A 231 -0.07 -29.37 18.73
CA ILE A 231 -0.80 -28.24 19.30
C ILE A 231 -0.49 -27.00 18.44
N PRO A 232 -1.46 -26.42 17.72
CA PRO A 232 -1.21 -25.25 16.90
C PRO A 232 -0.72 -24.08 17.73
N TRP A 233 0.31 -23.39 17.26
CA TRP A 233 0.95 -22.28 17.98
C TRP A 233 1.04 -21.04 17.09
N PHE A 234 0.10 -20.11 17.26
CA PHE A 234 -0.05 -18.94 16.39
C PHE A 234 0.97 -17.86 16.70
N SER A 235 1.70 -17.41 15.68
CA SER A 235 2.84 -16.51 15.80
C SER A 235 2.79 -15.30 14.88
N LEU A 236 3.77 -14.40 15.02
CA LEU A 236 3.96 -13.30 14.08
C LEU A 236 4.28 -13.79 12.65
N ALA A 237 4.72 -15.05 12.48
CA ALA A 237 4.85 -15.66 11.16
C ALA A 237 3.49 -16.01 10.52
N ASP A 238 2.42 -16.03 11.31
CA ASP A 238 1.05 -16.39 10.89
C ASP A 238 0.13 -15.16 10.80
N VAL A 239 0.53 -14.04 11.41
CA VAL A 239 -0.29 -12.81 11.51
C VAL A 239 -0.67 -12.19 10.17
N TRP A 240 0.01 -12.57 9.08
CA TRP A 240 -0.35 -12.15 7.72
C TRP A 240 -1.77 -12.57 7.33
N GLN A 241 -2.27 -13.67 7.90
CA GLN A 241 -3.65 -14.15 7.74
C GLN A 241 -4.68 -13.08 8.15
N LEU A 242 -4.33 -12.23 9.12
CA LEU A 242 -5.23 -11.22 9.70
C LEU A 242 -5.03 -9.81 9.13
N ARG A 243 -4.10 -9.64 8.19
CA ARG A 243 -3.61 -8.31 7.76
C ARG A 243 -4.67 -7.43 7.11
N ASP A 244 -5.62 -8.04 6.42
CA ASP A 244 -6.65 -7.32 5.69
C ASP A 244 -7.90 -7.04 6.53
N GLY A 245 -7.95 -7.58 7.76
CA GLY A 245 -9.06 -7.47 8.69
C GLY A 245 -10.33 -8.17 8.21
N LYS A 246 -10.23 -9.11 7.25
CA LYS A 246 -11.38 -9.82 6.69
C LYS A 246 -11.54 -11.19 7.33
N GLN A 247 -10.44 -11.90 7.52
CA GLN A 247 -10.46 -13.26 8.05
C GLN A 247 -11.05 -13.30 9.48
N THR A 248 -12.03 -14.17 9.67
CA THR A 248 -12.73 -14.34 10.95
C THR A 248 -12.02 -15.37 11.82
N PHE A 249 -11.72 -16.54 11.25
CA PHE A 249 -11.09 -17.65 11.97
C PHE A 249 -9.63 -17.81 11.57
N LEU A 250 -8.76 -18.10 12.53
CA LEU A 250 -7.36 -18.42 12.24
C LEU A 250 -7.29 -19.68 11.36
N GLY A 251 -6.35 -19.70 10.42
CA GLY A 251 -6.02 -20.87 9.63
C GLY A 251 -4.95 -21.72 10.30
N GLU A 252 -4.29 -22.55 9.49
CA GLU A 252 -3.15 -23.37 9.93
C GLU A 252 -2.00 -22.49 10.44
N THR A 253 -1.32 -22.96 11.48
CA THR A 253 -0.13 -22.31 12.03
C THR A 253 1.11 -22.90 11.39
N LYS A 254 2.11 -22.04 11.13
CA LYS A 254 3.40 -22.46 10.59
C LYS A 254 4.12 -23.45 11.50
N GLU A 255 3.95 -23.29 12.81
CA GLU A 255 4.55 -24.14 13.82
C GLU A 255 3.49 -24.66 14.78
N SER A 256 3.80 -25.78 15.42
CA SER A 256 3.05 -26.37 16.53
C SER A 256 4.01 -26.61 17.68
N ILE A 257 3.48 -26.77 18.89
CA ILE A 257 4.25 -27.11 20.09
C ILE A 257 3.86 -28.50 20.60
N SER A 258 4.77 -29.16 21.32
CA SER A 258 4.51 -30.46 21.94
C SER A 258 3.81 -30.27 23.29
N GLU A 259 3.19 -31.34 23.80
CA GLU A 259 2.64 -31.35 25.16
C GLU A 259 3.71 -31.02 26.22
N LEU A 260 4.95 -31.48 25.98
CA LEU A 260 6.08 -31.19 26.85
C LEU A 260 6.44 -29.69 26.83
N GLY A 261 6.44 -29.07 25.66
CA GLY A 261 6.66 -27.63 25.51
C GLY A 261 5.57 -26.79 26.18
N LEU A 262 4.31 -27.23 26.09
CA LEU A 262 3.20 -26.60 26.79
C LEU A 262 3.35 -26.75 28.32
N ALA A 263 3.58 -27.97 28.82
CA ALA A 263 3.65 -28.27 30.26
C ALA A 263 4.85 -27.62 30.97
N ASN A 264 5.92 -27.29 30.24
CA ASN A 264 7.16 -26.72 30.78
C ASN A 264 7.39 -25.25 30.39
N SER A 265 6.34 -24.55 30.01
CA SER A 265 6.39 -23.11 29.73
C SER A 265 5.14 -22.40 30.24
N ALA A 266 5.10 -21.09 30.12
CA ALA A 266 3.89 -20.32 30.39
C ALA A 266 2.93 -20.26 29.18
N ALA A 267 3.18 -21.06 28.13
CA ALA A 267 2.25 -21.17 27.01
C ALA A 267 0.98 -21.87 27.49
N GLU A 268 -0.15 -21.51 26.88
CA GLU A 268 -1.44 -21.99 27.36
C GLU A 268 -2.30 -22.62 26.25
N LEU A 269 -2.91 -23.74 26.67
CA LEU A 269 -4.05 -24.47 26.14
C LEU A 269 -5.32 -23.65 25.85
N LEU A 270 -5.36 -22.63 24.98
CA LEU A 270 -6.57 -21.78 24.88
C LEU A 270 -7.70 -22.48 24.10
N PRO A 271 -8.96 -22.39 24.54
CA PRO A 271 -10.07 -23.08 23.89
C PRO A 271 -10.47 -22.44 22.54
N ALA A 272 -11.14 -23.23 21.70
CA ALA A 272 -11.81 -22.71 20.50
C ALA A 272 -12.80 -21.58 20.87
N GLY A 273 -12.94 -20.61 19.97
CA GLY A 273 -13.74 -19.40 20.21
C GLY A 273 -12.98 -18.27 20.92
N THR A 274 -11.74 -18.51 21.37
CA THR A 274 -10.87 -17.45 21.89
C THR A 274 -10.57 -16.42 20.81
N VAL A 275 -10.71 -15.14 21.12
CA VAL A 275 -10.41 -14.03 20.21
C VAL A 275 -9.00 -13.54 20.46
N VAL A 276 -8.13 -13.73 19.48
CA VAL A 276 -6.74 -13.26 19.51
C VAL A 276 -6.65 -11.82 19.04
N LEU A 277 -5.77 -11.04 19.67
CA LEU A 277 -5.42 -9.69 19.27
C LEU A 277 -3.89 -9.54 19.31
N SER A 278 -3.32 -9.21 18.15
CA SER A 278 -1.91 -8.87 18.02
C SER A 278 -1.63 -7.55 18.74
N ARG A 279 -0.66 -7.59 19.65
CA ARG A 279 -0.22 -6.44 20.46
C ARG A 279 1.16 -5.93 20.09
N THR A 280 1.92 -6.59 19.21
CA THR A 280 3.27 -6.17 18.79
C THR A 280 3.41 -6.27 17.26
N ALA A 281 4.11 -5.32 16.63
CA ALA A 281 4.41 -5.22 15.19
C ALA A 281 3.19 -5.08 14.25
N SER A 282 2.13 -5.88 14.43
CA SER A 282 0.88 -5.87 13.68
C SER A 282 -0.30 -5.55 14.62
N VAL A 283 -0.15 -4.50 15.42
CA VAL A 283 -1.11 -4.11 16.47
C VAL A 283 -2.52 -3.94 15.91
N GLY A 284 -3.50 -4.54 16.58
CA GLY A 284 -4.91 -4.43 16.23
C GLY A 284 -5.45 -5.56 15.35
N PHE A 285 -4.56 -6.36 14.74
CA PHE A 285 -4.98 -7.51 13.95
C PHE A 285 -5.57 -8.57 14.87
N SER A 286 -6.76 -9.05 14.52
CA SER A 286 -7.56 -9.92 15.38
C SER A 286 -8.28 -10.99 14.58
N GLY A 287 -8.53 -12.13 15.24
CA GLY A 287 -9.20 -13.30 14.68
C GLY A 287 -9.66 -14.25 15.78
N ILE A 288 -10.34 -15.33 15.40
CA ILE A 288 -10.93 -16.29 16.34
C ILE A 288 -10.25 -17.65 16.16
N MET A 289 -9.85 -18.28 17.25
CA MET A 289 -9.29 -19.65 17.22
C MET A 289 -10.42 -20.64 16.87
N PRO A 290 -10.36 -21.37 15.73
CA PRO A 290 -11.40 -22.33 15.38
C PRO A 290 -11.29 -23.64 16.17
N VAL A 291 -10.09 -23.93 16.68
CA VAL A 291 -9.75 -25.11 17.48
C VAL A 291 -9.00 -24.64 18.74
N PRO A 292 -8.74 -25.51 19.73
CA PRO A 292 -7.83 -25.17 20.81
C PRO A 292 -6.42 -24.88 20.27
N MET A 293 -5.83 -23.74 20.66
CA MET A 293 -4.52 -23.28 20.16
C MET A 293 -3.74 -22.53 21.23
N ALA A 294 -2.42 -22.45 21.09
CA ALA A 294 -1.57 -21.56 21.87
C ALA A 294 -1.09 -20.37 21.00
N THR A 295 -0.58 -19.31 21.61
CA THR A 295 -0.01 -18.15 20.87
C THR A 295 1.32 -17.70 21.49
N THR A 296 2.09 -16.88 20.76
CA THR A 296 3.28 -16.21 21.30
C THR A 296 2.93 -15.04 22.21
N GLN A 297 3.93 -14.49 22.91
CA GLN A 297 3.80 -13.26 23.74
C GLN A 297 3.38 -12.00 22.96
N ASP A 298 3.41 -12.05 21.62
CA ASP A 298 3.03 -10.93 20.75
C ASP A 298 1.51 -10.77 20.65
N PHE A 299 0.76 -11.65 21.31
CA PHE A 299 -0.69 -11.67 21.31
C PHE A 299 -1.26 -11.58 22.72
N VAL A 300 -2.40 -10.89 22.82
CA VAL A 300 -3.32 -11.04 23.94
C VAL A 300 -4.55 -11.79 23.46
N ASN A 301 -5.04 -12.68 24.31
CA ASN A 301 -6.11 -13.60 23.97
C ASN A 301 -7.28 -13.33 24.91
N TRP A 302 -8.48 -13.24 24.35
CA TRP A 302 -9.69 -13.00 25.11
C TRP A 302 -10.60 -14.20 24.96
N VAL A 303 -10.78 -14.94 26.06
CA VAL A 303 -11.73 -16.06 26.14
C VAL A 303 -13.08 -15.47 26.55
N PRO A 304 -14.06 -15.36 25.63
CA PRO A 304 -15.34 -14.74 25.95
C PRO A 304 -16.13 -15.59 26.96
N GLY A 305 -16.86 -14.95 27.86
CA GLY A 305 -17.85 -15.62 28.71
C GLY A 305 -19.22 -15.67 28.03
N ASP A 306 -20.20 -16.30 28.70
CA ASP A 306 -21.53 -16.62 28.12
C ASP A 306 -22.31 -15.41 27.58
N ALA A 307 -22.07 -14.22 28.14
CA ALA A 307 -22.77 -13.00 27.73
C ALA A 307 -22.18 -12.33 26.47
N LEU A 308 -21.00 -12.75 26.01
CA LEU A 308 -20.26 -12.08 24.94
C LEU A 308 -19.90 -13.07 23.82
N SER A 309 -20.44 -12.85 22.63
CA SER A 309 -20.10 -13.66 21.47
C SER A 309 -18.68 -13.37 20.96
N SER A 310 -17.93 -14.43 20.60
CA SER A 310 -16.59 -14.31 19.98
C SER A 310 -16.62 -13.51 18.69
N THR A 311 -17.64 -13.70 17.84
CA THR A 311 -17.77 -12.99 16.56
C THR A 311 -18.12 -11.52 16.77
N TYR A 312 -18.95 -11.22 17.77
CA TYR A 312 -19.22 -9.84 18.16
C TYR A 312 -17.95 -9.17 18.73
N LEU A 313 -17.22 -9.83 19.62
CA LEU A 313 -15.96 -9.33 20.17
C LEU A 313 -14.91 -9.07 19.08
N LEU A 314 -14.84 -9.91 18.04
CA LEU A 314 -13.99 -9.64 16.88
C LEU A 314 -14.35 -8.32 16.20
N PHE A 315 -15.64 -8.04 15.99
CA PHE A 315 -16.08 -6.76 15.44
C PHE A 315 -15.83 -5.58 16.39
N VAL A 316 -15.90 -5.79 17.71
CA VAL A 316 -15.49 -4.80 18.70
C VAL A 316 -14.02 -4.44 18.51
N PHE A 317 -13.11 -5.41 18.39
CA PHE A 317 -11.70 -5.11 18.12
C PHE A 317 -11.48 -4.40 16.79
N ARG A 318 -12.22 -4.77 15.74
CA ARG A 318 -12.15 -4.07 14.45
C ARG A 318 -12.66 -2.62 14.56
N ALA A 319 -13.68 -2.36 15.37
CA ALA A 319 -14.17 -1.01 15.65
C ALA A 319 -13.15 -0.18 16.45
N MET A 320 -12.37 -0.82 17.33
CA MET A 320 -11.31 -0.20 18.14
C MET A 320 -10.05 0.21 17.34
N ALA A 321 -10.02 0.10 16.02
CA ALA A 321 -8.85 0.47 15.22
C ALA A 321 -8.30 1.88 15.52
N PRO A 322 -9.12 2.95 15.66
CA PRO A 322 -8.63 4.28 16.05
C PRO A 322 -8.00 4.30 17.45
N GLU A 323 -8.57 3.54 18.40
CA GLU A 323 -8.05 3.42 19.76
C GLU A 323 -6.68 2.73 19.78
N PHE A 324 -6.49 1.70 18.96
CA PHE A 324 -5.20 1.04 18.80
C PHE A 324 -4.14 1.97 18.18
N GLU A 325 -4.51 2.85 17.24
CA GLU A 325 -3.60 3.88 16.74
C GLU A 325 -3.19 4.87 17.83
N ARG A 326 -4.16 5.31 18.65
CA ARG A 326 -3.90 6.20 19.79
C ARG A 326 -2.92 5.59 20.80
N LEU A 327 -3.13 4.32 21.15
CA LEU A 327 -2.24 3.59 22.07
C LEU A 327 -0.83 3.39 21.48
N LYS A 328 -0.70 3.25 20.16
CA LYS A 328 0.62 3.16 19.50
C LYS A 328 1.40 4.47 19.53
N MET A 329 0.74 5.61 19.38
CA MET A 329 1.42 6.91 19.32
C MET A 329 2.19 7.26 20.62
N GLY A 330 1.77 6.69 21.75
CA GLY A 330 2.39 6.94 23.07
C GLY A 330 3.62 6.09 23.41
N SER A 331 4.08 5.19 22.53
CA SER A 331 5.15 4.23 22.86
C SER A 331 6.29 4.23 21.85
N THR A 332 7.54 4.26 22.34
CA THR A 332 8.76 4.08 21.53
C THR A 332 8.77 2.72 20.81
N HIS A 333 8.19 1.70 21.43
CA HIS A 333 7.92 0.39 20.82
C HIS A 333 6.43 0.31 20.45
N LYS A 334 6.10 0.17 19.17
CA LYS A 334 4.71 0.08 18.68
C LYS A 334 4.01 -1.19 19.20
N THR A 335 3.58 -1.15 20.45
CA THR A 335 3.07 -2.27 21.22
C THR A 335 1.97 -1.82 22.17
N ILE A 336 0.92 -2.62 22.32
CA ILE A 336 -0.08 -2.46 23.38
C ILE A 336 0.41 -3.24 24.60
N TYR A 337 0.60 -2.56 25.74
CA TYR A 337 1.05 -3.23 26.96
C TYR A 337 -0.12 -3.91 27.69
N MET A 338 0.19 -4.91 28.53
CA MET A 338 -0.85 -5.63 29.30
C MET A 338 -1.74 -4.71 30.14
N PRO A 339 -1.22 -3.68 30.83
CA PRO A 339 -2.07 -2.74 31.57
C PRO A 339 -3.08 -2.01 30.68
N ASP A 340 -2.74 -1.71 29.43
CA ASP A 340 -3.64 -1.06 28.48
C ASP A 340 -4.73 -2.05 28.01
N ALA A 341 -4.34 -3.28 27.66
CA ALA A 341 -5.29 -4.33 27.30
C ALA A 341 -6.28 -4.62 28.44
N MET A 342 -5.84 -4.63 29.70
CA MET A 342 -6.71 -4.79 30.88
C MET A 342 -7.73 -3.67 31.08
N ARG A 343 -7.51 -2.51 30.44
CA ARG A 343 -8.38 -1.32 30.51
C ARG A 343 -9.34 -1.22 29.34
N PHE A 344 -9.25 -2.11 28.34
CA PHE A 344 -10.21 -2.16 27.25
C PHE A 344 -11.63 -2.24 27.78
N SER A 345 -12.50 -1.46 27.16
CA SER A 345 -13.93 -1.41 27.47
C SER A 345 -14.71 -1.92 26.27
N CYS A 346 -15.85 -2.53 26.54
CA CYS A 346 -16.67 -3.22 25.54
C CYS A 346 -18.14 -2.80 25.74
N PRO A 347 -18.83 -2.40 24.65
CA PRO A 347 -20.29 -2.35 24.66
C PRO A 347 -20.82 -3.78 24.69
N LEU A 348 -21.88 -4.01 25.44
CA LEU A 348 -22.48 -5.32 25.61
C LEU A 348 -24.00 -5.22 25.37
N PRO A 349 -24.43 -5.31 24.10
CA PRO A 349 -25.83 -5.48 23.75
C PRO A 349 -26.39 -6.79 24.31
N PRO A 350 -27.73 -6.94 24.37
CA PRO A 350 -28.40 -8.23 24.47
C PRO A 350 -27.88 -9.25 23.43
N SER A 351 -27.92 -10.54 23.76
CA SER A 351 -27.31 -11.60 22.92
C SER A 351 -27.93 -11.71 21.52
N ASP A 352 -29.24 -11.50 21.42
CA ASP A 352 -29.98 -11.41 20.17
C ASP A 352 -29.50 -10.22 19.32
N GLU A 353 -29.36 -9.04 19.93
CA GLU A 353 -28.81 -7.87 19.23
C GLU A 353 -27.34 -8.07 18.80
N GLN A 354 -26.51 -8.76 19.60
CA GLN A 354 -25.16 -9.13 19.17
C GLN A 354 -25.18 -9.98 17.90
N SER A 355 -26.08 -10.98 17.83
CA SER A 355 -26.26 -11.81 16.63
C SER A 355 -26.74 -11.00 15.44
N GLU A 356 -27.73 -10.13 15.62
CA GLU A 356 -28.23 -9.25 14.54
C GLU A 356 -27.13 -8.32 13.99
N ILE A 357 -26.33 -7.72 14.88
CA ILE A 357 -25.19 -6.88 14.51
C ILE A 357 -24.16 -7.70 13.72
N VAL A 358 -23.82 -8.90 14.19
CA VAL A 358 -22.87 -9.79 13.50
C VAL A 358 -23.37 -10.18 12.12
N ASP A 359 -24.65 -10.54 11.97
CA ASP A 359 -25.25 -10.92 10.68
C ASP A 359 -25.31 -9.75 9.70
N PHE A 360 -25.64 -8.56 10.21
CA PHE A 360 -25.61 -7.33 9.43
C PHE A 360 -24.19 -7.01 8.96
N LEU A 361 -23.23 -6.99 9.88
CA LEU A 361 -21.84 -6.63 9.59
C LEU A 361 -21.18 -7.64 8.67
N THR A 362 -21.41 -8.93 8.85
CA THR A 362 -20.87 -9.97 7.97
C THR A 362 -21.32 -9.75 6.52
N ARG A 363 -22.62 -9.52 6.30
CA ARG A 363 -23.15 -9.24 4.96
C ARG A 363 -22.63 -7.93 4.38
N LYS A 364 -22.64 -6.84 5.17
CA LYS A 364 -22.24 -5.52 4.68
C LYS A 364 -20.74 -5.40 4.42
N VAL A 365 -19.91 -6.01 5.26
CA VAL A 365 -18.48 -6.05 5.03
C VAL A 365 -18.15 -6.86 3.78
N GLN A 366 -18.84 -7.99 3.54
CA GLN A 366 -18.66 -8.76 2.32
C GLN A 366 -19.04 -7.95 1.06
N GLU A 367 -20.19 -7.28 1.07
CA GLU A 367 -20.65 -6.42 -0.04
C GLU A 367 -19.62 -5.33 -0.39
N LEU A 368 -19.07 -4.65 0.64
CA LEU A 368 -18.05 -3.62 0.46
C LEU A 368 -16.73 -4.20 -0.06
N GLU A 369 -16.37 -5.41 0.38
CA GLU A 369 -15.18 -6.09 -0.10
C GLU A 369 -15.32 -6.52 -1.57
N ASP A 370 -16.47 -7.06 -1.97
CA ASP A 370 -16.75 -7.43 -3.36
C ASP A 370 -16.71 -6.21 -4.29
N ALA A 371 -17.18 -5.05 -3.82
CA ALA A 371 -17.00 -3.79 -4.54
C ALA A 371 -15.53 -3.36 -4.62
N THR A 372 -14.77 -3.54 -3.54
CA THR A 372 -13.35 -3.19 -3.48
C THR A 372 -12.52 -4.07 -4.42
N ASN A 373 -12.78 -5.38 -4.47
CA ASN A 373 -12.09 -6.31 -5.36
C ASN A 373 -12.38 -5.99 -6.82
N ARG A 374 -13.65 -5.75 -7.19
CA ARG A 374 -14.00 -5.33 -8.56
C ARG A 374 -13.28 -4.05 -8.99
N ALA A 375 -13.12 -3.09 -8.08
CA ALA A 375 -12.38 -1.86 -8.36
C ALA A 375 -10.87 -2.13 -8.55
N ARG A 376 -10.27 -3.04 -7.77
CA ARG A 376 -8.87 -3.47 -7.94
C ARG A 376 -8.66 -4.17 -9.27
N ASP A 377 -9.51 -5.13 -9.61
CA ASP A 377 -9.43 -5.86 -10.88
C ASP A 377 -9.51 -4.90 -12.08
N LEU A 378 -10.37 -3.88 -11.99
CA LEU A 378 -10.47 -2.85 -13.03
C LEU A 378 -9.20 -1.99 -13.12
N VAL A 379 -8.55 -1.66 -12.00
CA VAL A 379 -7.25 -0.96 -12.03
C VAL A 379 -6.21 -1.80 -12.76
N ASP A 380 -6.14 -3.10 -12.46
CA ASP A 380 -5.18 -4.00 -13.10
C ASP A 380 -5.44 -4.10 -14.61
N LEU A 381 -6.70 -4.30 -15.03
CA LEU A 381 -7.10 -4.32 -16.44
C LEU A 381 -6.79 -2.99 -17.16
N LEU A 382 -6.98 -1.85 -16.50
CA LEU A 382 -6.65 -0.54 -17.06
C LEU A 382 -5.14 -0.37 -17.26
N GLN A 383 -4.32 -0.84 -16.31
CA GLN A 383 -2.86 -0.81 -16.42
C GLN A 383 -2.34 -1.72 -17.55
N GLU A 384 -2.92 -2.92 -17.69
CA GLU A 384 -2.64 -3.83 -18.80
C GLU A 384 -3.02 -3.19 -20.14
N ARG A 385 -4.24 -2.64 -20.23
CA ARG A 385 -4.73 -1.94 -21.42
C ARG A 385 -3.82 -0.78 -21.80
N ARG A 386 -3.37 0.03 -20.83
CA ARG A 386 -2.44 1.13 -21.05
C ARG A 386 -1.14 0.64 -21.70
N THR A 387 -0.58 -0.43 -21.17
CA THR A 387 0.68 -1.02 -21.66
C THR A 387 0.50 -1.60 -23.07
N ALA A 388 -0.58 -2.34 -23.28
CA ALA A 388 -0.90 -2.92 -24.59
C ALA A 388 -1.13 -1.83 -25.66
N LEU A 389 -1.79 -0.73 -25.30
CA LEU A 389 -2.06 0.39 -26.20
C LEU A 389 -0.77 1.09 -26.63
N ILE A 390 0.12 1.40 -25.68
CA ILE A 390 1.45 1.97 -25.98
C ILE A 390 2.22 1.02 -26.90
N SER A 391 2.24 -0.27 -26.58
CA SER A 391 2.92 -1.27 -27.41
C SER A 391 2.37 -1.30 -28.83
N ALA A 392 1.04 -1.35 -28.98
CA ALA A 392 0.40 -1.44 -30.29
C ALA A 392 0.66 -0.18 -31.14
N ALA A 393 0.57 1.01 -30.55
CA ALA A 393 0.79 2.26 -31.27
C ALA A 393 2.25 2.45 -31.69
N VAL A 394 3.20 2.25 -30.78
CA VAL A 394 4.64 2.44 -31.05
C VAL A 394 5.17 1.41 -32.05
N THR A 395 4.63 0.19 -32.05
CA THR A 395 5.04 -0.88 -32.99
C THR A 395 4.26 -0.87 -34.30
N GLY A 396 3.31 0.05 -34.48
CA GLY A 396 2.49 0.16 -35.69
C GLY A 396 1.45 -0.96 -35.88
N LYS A 397 1.13 -1.72 -34.81
CA LYS A 397 0.05 -2.73 -34.85
C LYS A 397 -1.34 -2.11 -34.93
N ILE A 398 -1.48 -0.84 -34.54
CA ILE A 398 -2.68 -0.03 -34.78
C ILE A 398 -2.30 1.18 -35.63
N ASP A 399 -3.18 1.54 -36.56
CA ASP A 399 -3.01 2.74 -37.38
C ASP A 399 -3.78 3.91 -36.75
N VAL A 400 -3.03 4.93 -36.34
CA VAL A 400 -3.56 6.15 -35.71
C VAL A 400 -3.33 7.40 -36.56
N ARG A 401 -2.89 7.24 -37.81
CA ARG A 401 -2.50 8.36 -38.69
C ARG A 401 -3.65 9.33 -38.98
N SER A 402 -4.87 8.82 -39.01
CA SER A 402 -6.10 9.62 -39.22
C SER A 402 -6.85 9.90 -37.92
N TRP A 403 -6.27 9.58 -36.75
CA TRP A 403 -6.94 9.78 -35.47
C TRP A 403 -7.14 11.27 -35.19
N GLN A 404 -8.29 11.61 -34.62
CA GLN A 404 -8.58 12.94 -34.11
C GLN A 404 -9.10 12.82 -32.68
N PRO A 405 -8.73 13.75 -31.79
CA PRO A 405 -9.32 13.78 -30.47
C PRO A 405 -10.85 13.95 -30.61
N PRO A 406 -11.66 13.20 -29.84
CA PRO A 406 -13.09 13.45 -29.74
C PRO A 406 -13.33 14.93 -29.43
N ALA A 407 -14.33 15.54 -30.08
CA ALA A 407 -14.72 16.91 -29.79
C ALA A 407 -14.96 17.06 -28.28
N SER A 408 -14.36 18.07 -27.66
CA SER A 408 -14.47 18.37 -26.23
C SER A 408 -15.93 18.70 -25.88
N GLY A 409 -16.73 17.68 -25.60
CA GLY A 409 -18.18 17.79 -25.44
C GLY A 409 -18.91 16.47 -25.13
N SER A 410 -18.20 15.46 -24.65
CA SER A 410 -18.80 14.24 -24.12
C SER A 410 -17.98 13.80 -22.91
N ALA A 411 -18.02 14.60 -21.85
CA ALA A 411 -17.73 14.09 -20.52
C ALA A 411 -18.74 12.96 -20.27
N ALA A 412 -18.24 11.73 -20.21
CA ALA A 412 -19.03 10.54 -19.98
C ALA A 412 -19.89 10.72 -18.72
N ALA A 413 -21.20 10.52 -18.90
CA ALA A 413 -22.18 10.34 -17.84
C ALA A 413 -21.90 9.07 -17.03
#